data_AF-A0A3D0RJX8-F1
#
_entry.id   AF-A0A3D0RJX8-F1
#
_cell.length_a   1.000
_cell.length_b   1.000
_cell.length_c   1.000
_cell.angle_alpha   90.00
_cell.angle_beta   90.00
_cell.angle_gamma   90.00
#
_symmetry.space_group_name_H-M   'P 1'
#
loop_
_entity.id
_entity.type
_entity.pdbx_description
1 polymer ?
#
loop_
_entity_poly.entity_id
_entity_poly.type
_entity_poly.pdbx_seq_one_letter_code
_entity_poly.pdbx_strand_id
1 'polypeptide(L)' 'MGNNEIQIVKRDGKRVLFSLKKIENAIAKAFLSVGSFATEEDFTTLLAHAGQG' A
#
# COMPACT_ATOMS: atom_id res chain seq x y z
N MET A 1 -16.80 8.19 -16.44
CA MET A 1 -16.66 7.43 -15.18
C MET A 1 -16.07 8.38 -14.15
N GLY A 2 -16.88 8.85 -13.19
CA GLY A 2 -16.39 9.78 -12.18
C GLY A 2 -15.27 9.14 -11.36
N ASN A 3 -14.13 9.80 -11.29
CA ASN A 3 -13.01 9.52 -10.40
C ASN A 3 -13.49 9.55 -8.94
N ASN A 4 -14.12 8.47 -8.49
CA ASN A 4 -14.48 8.25 -7.10
C ASN A 4 -13.18 8.00 -6.34
N GLU A 5 -12.66 9.04 -5.72
CA GLU A 5 -11.45 8.97 -4.91
C GLU A 5 -11.72 8.07 -3.70
N ILE A 6 -11.05 6.93 -3.65
CA ILE A 6 -11.20 5.95 -2.57
C ILE A 6 -10.76 6.59 -1.26
N GLN A 7 -11.55 6.46 -0.20
CA GLN A 7 -11.23 6.95 1.14
C GLN A 7 -11.06 5.80 2.13
N ILE A 8 -10.12 5.96 3.07
CA ILE A 8 -9.88 5.02 4.18
C ILE A 8 -10.06 5.70 5.53
N VAL A 9 -10.47 4.94 6.54
CA VAL A 9 -10.56 5.39 7.93
C VAL A 9 -9.28 4.97 8.66
N LYS A 10 -8.53 5.94 9.20
CA LYS A 10 -7.36 5.66 10.04
C LYS A 10 -7.79 5.12 11.40
N ARG A 11 -6.85 4.55 12.17
CA ARG A 11 -7.10 4.06 13.54
C ARG A 11 -7.70 5.12 14.48
N ASP A 12 -7.33 6.38 14.27
CA ASP A 12 -7.86 7.57 14.97
C ASP A 12 -9.27 8.00 14.51
N GLY A 13 -9.91 7.24 13.61
CA GLY A 13 -11.24 7.54 13.06
C GLY A 13 -11.26 8.56 11.91
N LYS A 14 -10.14 9.21 11.61
CA LYS A 14 -10.04 10.18 10.50
C LYS A 14 -10.15 9.52 9.12
N ARG A 15 -11.05 10.05 8.27
CA ARG A 15 -11.15 9.69 6.85
C ARG A 15 -10.09 10.43 6.04
N VAL A 16 -9.36 9.71 5.21
CA VAL A 16 -8.34 10.28 4.31
C VAL A 16 -8.44 9.63 2.94
N LEU A 17 -7.92 10.30 1.91
CA LEU A 17 -7.75 9.69 0.60
C LEU A 17 -6.80 8.49 0.69
N PHE A 18 -7.21 7.39 0.07
CA PHE A 18 -6.37 6.23 -0.17
C PHE A 18 -5.18 6.63 -1.04
N SER A 19 -4.03 6.02 -0.79
CA SER A 19 -2.82 6.28 -1.57
C SER A 19 -2.01 5.00 -1.69
N LEU A 20 -1.96 4.44 -2.90
CA LEU A 20 -1.18 3.25 -3.21
C LEU A 20 0.30 3.46 -2.85
N LYS A 21 0.82 4.67 -3.07
CA LYS A 21 2.21 5.01 -2.76
C LYS A 21 2.59 4.84 -1.29
N LYS A 22 1.61 4.99 -0.38
CA LYS A 22 1.84 4.75 1.04
C LYS A 22 2.04 3.26 1.35
N ILE A 23 1.37 2.38 0.59
CA ILE A 23 1.54 0.92 0.70
C ILE A 23 2.89 0.52 0.09
N GLU A 24 3.21 0.99 -1.12
CA GLU A 24 4.51 0.73 -1.76
C GLU A 24 5.68 1.13 -0.83
N ASN A 25 5.63 2.33 -0.24
CA ASN A 25 6.67 2.79 0.66
C ASN A 25 6.79 1.95 1.94
N ALA A 26 5.67 1.42 2.46
CA ALA A 26 5.70 0.55 3.63
C ALA A 26 6.36 -0.80 3.31
N ILE A 27 6.06 -1.38 2.15
CA ILE A 27 6.69 -2.61 1.64
C ILE A 27 8.20 -2.38 1.49
N ALA A 28 8.60 -1.31 0.79
CA ALA A 28 10.02 -1.00 0.58
C ALA A 28 10.78 -0.88 1.92
N LYS A 29 10.20 -0.20 2.91
CA LYS A 29 10.78 -0.07 4.25
C LYS A 29 10.90 -1.40 4.98
N ALA A 30 9.93 -2.31 4.82
CA ALA A 30 9.99 -3.63 5.43
C ALA A 30 11.16 -4.46 4.87
N PHE A 31 11.36 -4.44 3.55
CA PHE A 31 12.51 -5.10 2.91
C PHE A 31 13.84 -4.48 3.36
N LEU A 32 13.92 -3.14 3.39
CA LEU A 32 15.12 -2.45 3.86
C LEU A 32 15.47 -2.78 5.32
N SER A 33 14.46 -2.95 6.17
CA SER A 33 14.66 -3.30 7.59
C SER A 33 15.34 -4.65 7.78
N VAL A 34 15.27 -5.55 6.79
CA VAL A 34 15.93 -6.86 6.82
C VAL A 34 17.17 -6.92 5.91
N GLY A 35 17.62 -5.78 5.40
CA GLY A 35 18.82 -5.68 4.55
C GLY A 35 18.60 -6.08 3.09
N SER A 36 17.36 -6.04 2.60
CA SER A 36 17.02 -6.35 1.21
C SER A 36 16.26 -5.19 0.53
N PHE A 37 16.03 -5.31 -0.77
CA PHE A 37 15.23 -4.36 -1.55
C PHE A 37 14.05 -5.10 -2.19
N ALA A 38 12.87 -4.46 -2.19
CA ALA A 38 11.71 -5.00 -2.89
C ALA A 38 11.87 -4.82 -4.41
N THR A 39 11.62 -5.88 -5.17
CA THR A 39 11.58 -5.89 -6.64
C THR A 39 10.19 -5.55 -7.17
N GLU A 40 10.05 -5.28 -8.47
CA GLU A 40 8.73 -5.10 -9.10
C GLU A 40 7.83 -6.34 -8.95
N GLU A 41 8.41 -7.54 -8.96
CA GLU A 41 7.67 -8.79 -8.75
C GLU A 41 7.13 -8.89 -7.32
N ASP A 42 7.92 -8.46 -6.32
CA ASP A 42 7.48 -8.37 -4.93
C ASP A 42 6.28 -7.42 -4.79
N PHE A 43 6.35 -6.23 -5.40
CA PHE A 43 5.25 -5.27 -5.36
C PHE A 43 3.99 -5.83 -6.01
N THR A 44 4.13 -6.43 -7.20
CA THR A 44 3.00 -7.00 -7.94
C THR A 44 2.30 -8.09 -7.13
N THR A 45 3.08 -8.99 -6.53
CA THR A 45 2.56 -10.11 -5.73
C THR A 45 1.88 -9.62 -4.45
N LEU A 46 2.53 -8.72 -3.71
CA LEU A 46 2.02 -8.24 -2.42
C LEU A 46 0.79 -7.33 -2.55
N LEU A 47 0.75 -6.48 -3.58
CA LEU A 47 -0.40 -5.61 -3.84
C LEU A 47 -1.60 -6.43 -4.34
N ALA A 48 -1.38 -7.43 -5.19
CA ALA A 48 -2.44 -8.35 -5.61
C ALA A 48 -3.03 -9.10 -4.41
N HIS A 49 -2.19 -9.55 -3.46
CA HIS A 49 -2.66 -10.19 -2.24
C HIS A 49 -3.47 -9.23 -1.34
N ALA A 50 -2.99 -8.01 -1.13
CA ALA A 50 -3.64 -7.02 -0.26
C ALA A 50 -5.04 -6.61 -0.75
N GLY A 51 -5.34 -6.78 -2.05
CA GLY A 51 -6.65 -6.51 -2.63
C GLY A 51 -7.67 -7.65 -2.56
N GLN A 52 -7.29 -8.84 -2.04
CA GLN A 52 -8.15 -10.04 -2.00
C GLN A 52 -8.73 -10.36 -0.61
N GLY A 53 -8.72 -9.39 0.32
CA GLY A 53 -9.24 -9.54 1.68
C GLY A 53 -10.59 -8.87 1.92
#